data_AF-A0A2E5I8T1-F1
#
_entry.id   AF-A0A2E5I8T1-F1
#
_cell.length_a   1.000
_cell.length_b   1.000
_cell.length_c   1.000
_cell.angle_alpha   90.00
_cell.angle_beta   90.00
_cell.angle_gamma   90.00
#
_symmetry.space_group_name_H-M   'P 1'
#
loop_
_entity.id
_entity.type
_entity.pdbx_description
1 polymer ?
#
loop_
_entity_poly.entity_id
_entity_poly.type
_entity_poly.pdbx_seq_one_letter_code
_entity_poly.pdbx_strand_id
1 'polypeptide(L)' 'MSENLIKQNDDSGYIIAWKTKQGFETGKLDSEMTYGEAVKKCEELIGKDPEKTYWPEKINKEEGYKFP' A
#
# COMPACT_ATOMS: atom_id res chain seq x y z
N MET A 1 23.54 8.99 8.06
CA MET A 1 22.61 7.87 8.38
C MET A 1 21.21 8.13 7.81
N SER A 2 21.06 8.52 6.53
CA SER A 2 19.73 8.84 5.97
C SER A 2 19.62 8.63 4.44
N GLU A 3 20.37 7.71 3.84
CA GLU A 3 20.35 7.49 2.37
C GLU A 3 19.41 6.35 1.93
N ASN A 4 18.84 5.58 2.88
CA ASN A 4 18.01 4.41 2.55
C ASN A 4 16.51 4.70 2.42
N LEU A 5 15.98 5.78 3.01
CA LEU A 5 14.55 6.12 2.85
C LEU A 5 14.23 6.72 1.47
N ILE A 6 15.20 7.40 0.85
CA ILE A 6 14.98 8.14 -0.40
C ILE A 6 14.85 7.18 -1.60
N LYS A 7 15.55 6.04 -1.58
CA LYS A 7 15.47 5.01 -2.63
C LYS A 7 14.15 4.22 -2.62
N GLN A 8 13.39 4.24 -1.54
CA GLN A 8 12.11 3.53 -1.45
C GLN A 8 11.00 4.22 -2.23
N ASN A 9 11.04 5.55 -2.38
CA ASN A 9 9.96 6.28 -3.07
C ASN A 9 9.80 5.93 -4.55
N ASP A 10 10.88 5.54 -5.22
CA ASP A 10 10.89 5.11 -6.62
C ASP A 10 10.64 3.59 -6.78
N ASP A 11 10.58 2.86 -5.67
CA ASP A 11 10.34 1.42 -5.70
C ASP A 11 8.89 1.21 -6.16
N SER A 12 8.77 0.59 -7.35
CA SER A 12 7.51 0.25 -7.99
C SER A 12 7.02 -1.11 -7.49
N GLY A 13 5.74 -1.42 -7.68
CA GLY A 13 5.15 -2.66 -7.17
C GLY A 13 4.44 -2.47 -5.83
N TYR A 14 4.03 -1.26 -5.49
CA TYR A 14 3.18 -1.00 -4.34
C TYR A 14 1.73 -0.84 -4.75
N ILE A 15 0.84 -1.31 -3.90
CA ILE A 15 -0.60 -1.09 -3.97
C ILE A 15 -1.06 -0.41 -2.70
N ILE A 16 -2.31 0.05 -2.70
CA ILE A 16 -2.92 0.64 -1.53
C ILE A 16 -3.86 -0.40 -0.92
N ALA A 17 -3.49 -0.91 0.24
CA ALA A 17 -4.37 -1.70 1.06
C ALA A 17 -5.17 -0.78 1.99
N TRP A 18 -6.38 -1.20 2.32
CA TRP A 18 -7.23 -0.48 3.25
C TRP A 18 -8.00 -1.42 4.16
N LYS A 19 -8.35 -0.91 5.33
CA LYS A 19 -9.22 -1.60 6.29
C LYS A 19 -10.09 -0.62 7.04
N THR A 20 -11.34 -0.98 7.26
CA THR A 20 -12.27 -0.22 8.10
C THR A 20 -11.94 -0.39 9.59
N LYS A 21 -12.03 0.70 10.37
CA LYS A 21 -11.85 0.67 11.83
C LYS A 21 -13.02 0.01 12.55
N GLN A 22 -14.24 0.19 12.05
CA GLN A 22 -15.47 -0.32 12.67
C GLN A 22 -15.84 -1.74 12.21
N GLY A 23 -14.97 -2.42 11.46
CA GLY A 23 -15.26 -3.75 10.90
C GLY A 23 -14.02 -4.58 10.59
N PHE A 24 -14.26 -5.76 10.02
CA PHE A 24 -13.22 -6.63 9.48
C PHE A 24 -13.06 -6.47 7.97
N GLU A 25 -13.75 -5.49 7.37
CA GLU A 25 -13.64 -5.22 5.95
C GLU A 25 -12.25 -4.68 5.65
N THR A 26 -11.58 -5.39 4.77
CA THR A 26 -10.31 -4.97 4.20
C THR A 26 -10.41 -5.14 2.70
N GLY A 27 -9.82 -4.20 1.99
CA GLY A 27 -9.68 -4.28 0.55
C GLY A 27 -8.29 -3.88 0.14
N LYS A 28 -7.99 -4.13 -1.13
CA LYS A 28 -6.74 -3.75 -1.77
C LYS A 28 -7.10 -3.11 -3.09
N LEU A 29 -6.47 -1.99 -3.41
CA LEU A 29 -6.53 -1.37 -4.71
C LEU A 29 -5.43 -2.00 -5.56
N ASP A 30 -5.81 -2.80 -6.55
CA ASP A 30 -4.89 -3.42 -7.52
C ASP A 30 -4.31 -2.38 -8.52
N SER A 31 -3.97 -1.21 -8.01
CA SER A 31 -3.35 -0.11 -8.74
C SER A 31 -1.88 -0.12 -8.37
N GLU A 32 -1.08 -0.83 -9.16
CA GLU A 32 0.38 -0.82 -9.01
C GLU A 32 0.89 0.62 -9.21
N MET A 33 1.63 1.11 -8.24
CA MET A 33 2.26 2.43 -8.26
C MET A 33 3.57 2.40 -7.48
N THR A 34 4.27 3.53 -7.49
CA THR A 34 5.48 3.70 -6.68
C THR A 34 5.12 3.89 -5.20
N TYR A 35 6.03 3.54 -4.28
CA TYR A 35 5.81 3.78 -2.85
C TYR A 35 5.44 5.25 -2.56
N GLY A 36 6.14 6.20 -3.22
CA GLY A 36 5.87 7.63 -3.04
C GLY A 36 4.47 8.04 -3.46
N GLU A 37 3.94 7.46 -4.54
CA GLU A 37 2.56 7.68 -4.98
C GLU A 37 1.55 6.98 -4.07
N ALA A 38 1.85 5.76 -3.62
CA ALA A 38 0.98 5.00 -2.73
C ALA A 38 0.80 5.72 -1.39
N VAL A 39 1.87 6.27 -0.81
CA VAL A 39 1.81 7.08 0.42
C VAL A 39 0.91 8.30 0.22
N LYS A 40 1.12 9.08 -0.84
CA LYS A 40 0.31 10.28 -1.13
C LYS A 40 -1.17 9.94 -1.26
N LYS A 41 -1.50 8.89 -2.04
CA LYS A 41 -2.88 8.46 -2.18
C LYS A 41 -3.47 7.92 -0.88
N CYS A 42 -2.69 7.22 -0.05
CA CYS A 42 -3.15 6.80 1.28
C CYS A 42 -3.55 8.02 2.12
N GLU A 43 -2.71 9.06 2.17
CA GLU A 43 -3.02 10.29 2.90
C GLU A 43 -4.30 10.97 2.39
N GLU A 44 -4.48 11.06 1.07
CA GLU A 44 -5.71 11.60 0.47
C GLU A 44 -6.95 10.77 0.83
N LEU A 45 -6.83 9.44 0.82
CA LEU A 45 -7.93 8.52 1.14
C LEU A 45 -8.28 8.54 2.62
N ILE A 46 -7.29 8.65 3.51
CA ILE A 46 -7.49 8.85 4.95
C ILE A 46 -8.25 10.16 5.21
N GLY A 47 -7.95 11.22 4.45
CA GLY A 47 -8.67 12.49 4.55
C GLY A 47 -10.14 12.42 4.10
N LYS A 48 -10.45 11.55 3.13
CA LYS A 48 -11.81 11.33 2.63
C LYS A 48 -12.62 10.36 3.50
N ASP A 49 -11.98 9.30 3.98
CA ASP A 49 -12.59 8.24 4.78
C ASP A 49 -11.75 8.01 6.06
N PRO A 50 -11.86 8.88 7.08
CA PRO A 50 -11.08 8.73 8.32
C PRO A 50 -11.45 7.48 9.13
N GLU A 51 -12.56 6.84 8.79
CA GLU A 51 -13.01 5.55 9.34
C GLU A 51 -12.26 4.36 8.72
N LYS A 52 -11.56 4.58 7.61
CA LYS A 52 -10.70 3.58 6.97
C LYS A 52 -9.24 3.96 7.19
N THR A 53 -8.44 2.94 7.42
CA THR A 53 -6.98 3.06 7.47
C THR A 53 -6.44 2.56 6.15
N TYR A 54 -5.66 3.39 5.46
CA TYR A 54 -5.02 3.07 4.19
C TYR A 54 -3.52 2.96 4.41
N TRP A 55 -2.86 1.98 3.79
CA TRP A 55 -1.41 1.85 3.82
C TRP A 55 -0.86 1.33 2.49
N PRO A 56 0.35 1.75 2.10
CA PRO A 56 1.04 1.17 0.96
C PRO A 56 1.51 -0.26 1.31
N GLU A 57 1.15 -1.23 0.47
CA GLU A 57 1.56 -2.62 0.59
C GLU A 57 2.34 -3.02 -0.66
N LYS A 58 3.54 -3.59 -0.48
CA LYS A 58 4.34 -4.06 -1.61
C LYS A 58 3.76 -5.37 -2.12
N ILE A 59 3.34 -5.42 -3.38
CA ILE A 59 3.03 -6.68 -4.05
C ILE A 59 4.36 -7.37 -4.34
N ASN A 60 4.69 -8.38 -3.54
CA ASN A 60 5.63 -9.37 -3.98
C ASN A 60 4.91 -10.28 -4.98
N LYS A 61 5.23 -10.17 -6.27
CA LYS A 61 4.72 -11.06 -7.33
C LYS A 61 5.16 -12.53 -7.18
N GLU A 62 5.64 -12.94 -6.00
CA GLU A 62 6.17 -14.28 -5.71
C GLU A 62 5.18 -15.20 -4.95
N GLU A 63 3.92 -14.83 -4.74
CA GLU A 63 2.90 -15.78 -4.25
C GLU A 63 2.30 -16.65 -5.37
N GLY A 64 3.20 -17.26 -6.13
CA GLY A 64 2.95 -18.37 -7.04
C GLY A 64 3.68 -19.65 -6.62
N TYR A 65 4.14 -19.76 -5.37
CA TYR A 65 4.80 -20.98 -4.90
C TYR A 65 3.75 -22.07 -4.59
N LYS A 66 3.26 -22.72 -5.65
CA LYS A 66 2.69 -24.07 -5.54
C LYS A 66 3.77 -24.97 -4.94
N PHE A 67 3.60 -25.32 -3.67
CA PHE A 67 4.28 -26.49 -3.14
C PHE A 67 3.88 -27.72 -3.98
N PRO A 68 4.86 -28.53 -4.46
CA PRO A 68 4.58 -29.79 -5.15
C PRO A 68 3.92 -30.82 -4.22
#